data_AF-A0A8B9H6W2-F1
#
_entry.id   AF-A0A8B9H6W2-F1
#
_cell.length_a   1.000
_cell.length_b   1.000
_cell.length_c   1.000
_cell.angle_alpha   90.00
_cell.angle_beta   90.00
_cell.angle_gamma   90.00
#
_symmetry.space_group_name_H-M   'P 1'
#
loop_
_entity.id
_entity.type
_entity.pdbx_description
1 polymer ?
#
loop_
_entity_poly.entity_id
_entity_poly.type
_entity_poly.pdbx_seq_one_letter_code
_entity_poly.pdbx_strand_id
1 'polypeptide(L)'
;MNPQCSRCNKVVYPTEKVNCLDKYWHKGCFSCEVCKMTLNMKNYKGFDKKPYCSQHYPKTSFTSVADTPENLRLMQQSKVQSQVLYKEEFEKNKGKGFSVVADTPELQRIKKTQDQISNIKYHEEFDKSRMAGDAPPAETNAAYQPSSPQSYNYDPQPVRSAAAPPPPSGGKRYKAIYDYAAADEDEVSFADGDVILDVQQIDEGWMFGRVERTGKQGMLPSNYVEAI
;
A
#
# COMPACT_ATOMS: atom_id res chain seq x y z
N MET A 1 60.71 9.43 26.85
CA MET A 1 59.84 9.13 28.02
C MET A 1 60.01 7.67 28.41
N ASN A 2 59.79 7.34 29.68
CA ASN A 2 59.67 5.94 30.12
C ASN A 2 58.32 5.36 29.63
N PRO A 3 58.26 4.08 29.20
CA PRO A 3 57.03 3.49 28.71
C PRO A 3 55.99 3.30 29.83
N GLN A 4 54.73 3.63 29.55
CA GLN A 4 53.61 3.50 30.48
C GLN A 4 52.72 2.29 30.15
N CYS A 5 52.14 1.67 31.17
CA CYS A 5 51.26 0.52 31.02
C CYS A 5 49.87 0.93 30.56
N SER A 6 49.37 0.36 29.45
CA SER A 6 48.00 0.63 28.98
C SER A 6 46.87 0.07 29.85
N ARG A 7 47.17 -0.59 30.98
CA ARG A 7 46.18 -1.07 31.97
C ARG A 7 46.06 -0.17 33.20
N CYS A 8 47.19 0.38 33.67
CA CYS A 8 47.27 1.05 34.97
C CYS A 8 48.06 2.38 34.93
N ASN A 9 48.52 2.81 33.75
CA ASN A 9 49.28 4.02 33.43
C ASN A 9 50.62 4.21 34.19
N LYS A 10 50.97 3.31 35.12
CA LYS A 10 52.28 3.27 35.78
C LYS A 10 53.40 2.92 34.79
N VAL A 11 54.62 3.38 35.10
CA VAL A 11 55.83 3.08 34.32
C VAL A 11 56.11 1.57 34.29
N VAL A 12 56.53 1.06 33.12
CA VAL A 12 56.87 -0.33 32.88
C VAL A 12 58.39 -0.48 32.77
N TYR A 13 59.03 -1.08 33.76
CA TYR A 13 60.47 -1.35 33.74
C TYR A 13 60.81 -2.49 32.76
N PRO A 14 62.02 -2.52 32.15
CA PRO A 14 62.40 -3.50 31.13
C PRO A 14 62.14 -4.96 31.53
N THR A 15 62.41 -5.32 32.78
CA THR A 15 62.23 -6.67 33.36
C THR A 15 60.78 -7.16 33.28
N GLU A 16 59.81 -6.26 33.49
CA GLU A 16 58.37 -6.56 33.48
C GLU A 16 57.68 -6.25 32.14
N LYS A 17 58.42 -5.69 31.18
CA LYS A 17 57.85 -5.17 29.94
C LYS A 17 57.32 -6.27 29.03
N VAL A 18 56.02 -6.21 28.76
CA VAL A 18 55.36 -6.89 27.64
C VAL A 18 55.03 -5.84 26.59
N ASN A 19 55.52 -6.02 25.36
CA ASN A 19 55.12 -5.21 24.20
C ASN A 19 54.07 -5.97 23.41
N CYS A 20 52.86 -5.43 23.26
CA CYS A 20 51.76 -6.08 22.57
C CYS A 20 50.70 -5.05 22.16
N LEU A 21 50.15 -5.17 20.94
CA LEU A 21 49.10 -4.28 20.41
C LEU A 21 49.52 -2.80 20.42
N ASP A 22 50.73 -2.55 19.92
CA ASP A 22 51.39 -1.23 19.84
C ASP A 22 51.54 -0.52 21.20
N LYS A 23 51.49 -1.30 22.29
CA LYS A 23 51.34 -0.83 23.66
C LYS A 23 52.24 -1.61 24.62
N TYR A 24 52.64 -0.94 25.69
CA TYR A 24 53.38 -1.54 26.79
C TYR A 24 52.45 -1.96 27.93
N TRP A 25 52.78 -3.07 28.56
CA TRP A 25 52.03 -3.69 29.66
C TRP A 25 53.02 -4.29 30.67
N HIS A 26 52.69 -4.31 31.97
CA HIS A 26 53.38 -5.19 32.92
C HIS A 26 52.91 -6.63 32.74
N LYS A 27 53.74 -7.62 33.06
CA LYS A 27 53.39 -9.06 32.98
C LYS A 27 52.05 -9.37 33.67
N GLY A 28 51.81 -8.85 34.88
CA GLY A 28 50.55 -9.04 35.61
C GLY A 28 49.37 -8.18 35.12
N CYS A 29 49.63 -7.09 34.40
CA CYS A 29 48.60 -6.20 33.85
C CYS A 29 48.09 -6.63 32.46
N PHE A 30 48.77 -7.56 31.80
CA PHE A 30 48.37 -8.11 30.51
C PHE A 30 47.32 -9.21 30.71
N SER A 31 46.06 -8.82 30.91
CA SER A 31 44.95 -9.73 31.21
C SER A 31 43.72 -9.51 30.33
N CYS A 32 42.94 -10.57 30.11
CA CYS A 32 41.75 -10.55 29.27
C CYS A 32 40.74 -9.49 29.74
N GLU A 33 40.19 -8.68 28.84
CA GLU A 33 39.26 -7.64 29.27
C GLU A 33 37.97 -8.21 29.91
N VAL A 34 37.45 -9.33 29.40
CA VAL A 34 36.23 -9.95 29.96
C VAL A 34 36.52 -10.65 31.29
N CYS A 35 37.27 -11.77 31.30
CA CYS A 35 37.45 -12.59 32.50
C CYS A 35 38.61 -12.20 33.42
N LYS A 36 39.35 -11.12 33.13
CA LYS A 36 40.53 -10.62 33.88
C LYS A 36 41.68 -11.64 34.10
N MET A 37 41.60 -12.84 33.52
CA MET A 37 42.66 -13.85 33.53
C MET A 37 43.93 -13.31 32.88
N THR A 38 45.08 -13.44 33.55
CA THR A 38 46.39 -13.06 33.02
C THR A 38 46.72 -13.86 31.76
N LEU A 39 47.10 -13.16 30.70
CA LEU A 39 47.46 -13.73 29.41
C LEU A 39 48.99 -13.74 29.26
N ASN A 40 49.47 -14.41 28.21
CA ASN A 40 50.87 -14.36 27.80
C ASN A 40 50.96 -14.22 26.29
N MET A 41 52.18 -14.01 25.76
CA MET A 41 52.41 -13.78 24.33
C MET A 41 51.95 -14.94 23.41
N LYS A 42 51.74 -16.15 23.96
CA LYS A 42 51.31 -17.35 23.22
C LYS A 42 49.80 -17.59 23.27
N ASN A 43 49.08 -17.04 24.25
CA ASN A 43 47.67 -17.36 24.56
C ASN A 43 46.71 -16.17 24.45
N TYR A 44 47.20 -14.97 24.13
CA TYR A 44 46.32 -13.83 23.86
C TYR A 44 45.79 -13.87 22.42
N LYS A 45 44.63 -13.25 22.21
CA LYS A 45 44.15 -12.80 20.90
C LYS A 45 43.88 -11.30 21.00
N GLY A 46 44.28 -10.54 20.00
CA GLY A 46 44.15 -9.08 20.00
C GLY A 46 42.92 -8.63 19.22
N PHE A 47 42.07 -7.81 19.84
CA PHE A 47 40.94 -7.15 19.19
C PHE A 47 40.86 -5.71 19.70
N ASP A 48 40.62 -4.73 18.82
CA ASP A 48 40.55 -3.29 19.18
C ASP A 48 41.66 -2.83 20.16
N LYS A 49 42.92 -3.18 19.85
CA LYS A 49 44.13 -2.91 20.65
C LYS A 49 44.06 -3.34 22.13
N LYS A 50 43.15 -4.26 22.48
CA LYS A 50 42.96 -4.87 23.80
C LYS A 50 43.23 -6.39 23.73
N PRO A 51 43.78 -7.01 24.79
CA PRO A 51 44.02 -8.45 24.83
C PRO A 51 42.79 -9.23 25.35
N TYR A 52 42.50 -10.34 24.69
CA TYR A 52 41.43 -11.28 25.03
C TYR A 52 41.99 -12.71 25.12
N CYS A 53 41.32 -13.59 25.89
CA CYS A 53 41.61 -15.03 25.83
C CYS A 53 40.94 -15.67 24.59
N SER A 54 41.27 -16.93 24.31
CA SER A 54 40.65 -17.73 23.23
C SER A 54 39.12 -17.76 23.28
N GLN A 55 38.52 -17.83 24.48
CA GLN A 55 37.07 -17.92 24.69
C GLN A 55 36.33 -16.59 24.52
N HIS A 56 36.95 -15.47 24.91
CA HIS A 56 36.33 -14.15 24.89
C HIS A 56 36.80 -13.26 23.73
N TYR A 57 37.58 -13.81 22.80
CA TYR A 57 37.94 -13.13 21.57
C TYR A 57 36.70 -12.98 20.67
N PRO A 58 36.30 -11.75 20.29
CA PRO A 58 35.19 -11.55 19.37
C PRO A 58 35.51 -12.18 18.01
N LYS A 59 34.90 -13.33 17.71
CA LYS A 59 34.92 -13.90 16.37
C LYS A 59 34.13 -12.96 15.47
N THR A 60 34.80 -12.28 14.57
CA THR A 60 34.18 -11.43 13.56
C THR A 60 33.40 -12.29 12.57
N SER A 61 32.15 -12.62 12.89
CA SER A 61 31.20 -13.09 11.89
C SER A 61 31.02 -11.98 10.85
N PHE A 62 31.47 -12.23 9.62
CA PHE A 62 31.23 -11.32 8.51
C PHE A 62 29.75 -11.41 8.13
N THR A 63 28.91 -10.67 8.83
CA THR A 63 27.52 -10.44 8.42
C THR A 63 27.57 -9.63 7.12
N SER A 64 27.13 -10.22 6.02
CA SER A 64 26.97 -9.52 4.75
C SER A 64 26.12 -8.27 4.95
N VAL A 65 26.63 -7.11 4.50
CA VAL A 65 25.98 -5.81 4.70
C VAL A 65 24.57 -5.84 4.11
N ALA A 66 23.55 -5.86 4.97
CA ALA A 66 22.15 -5.86 4.56
C ALA A 66 21.79 -4.53 3.90
N ASP A 67 22.24 -3.41 4.48
CA ASP A 67 21.89 -2.05 4.07
C ASP A 67 22.77 -1.52 2.92
N THR A 68 22.92 -2.31 1.85
CA THR A 68 23.37 -1.75 0.57
C THR A 68 22.29 -0.80 0.03
N PRO A 69 22.64 0.29 -0.68
CA PRO A 69 21.65 1.20 -1.25
C PRO A 69 20.73 0.50 -2.27
N GLU A 70 21.18 -0.62 -2.86
CA GLU A 70 20.39 -1.48 -3.73
C GLU A 70 19.32 -2.27 -2.96
N ASN A 71 19.67 -2.94 -1.86
CA ASN A 71 18.69 -3.62 -1.00
C ASN A 71 17.65 -2.65 -0.44
N LEU A 72 18.07 -1.44 -0.08
CA LEU A 72 17.16 -0.39 0.39
C LEU A 72 16.14 0.00 -0.71
N ARG A 73 16.59 0.13 -1.96
CA ARG A 73 15.72 0.40 -3.12
C ARG A 73 14.77 -0.76 -3.40
N LEU A 74 15.25 -2.01 -3.33
CA LEU A 74 14.43 -3.22 -3.52
C LEU A 74 13.35 -3.33 -2.43
N MET A 75 13.69 -3.11 -1.15
CA MET A 75 12.71 -3.10 -0.06
C MET A 75 11.68 -1.98 -0.24
N GLN A 76 12.08 -0.78 -0.66
CA GLN A 76 11.15 0.32 -0.89
C GLN A 76 10.20 0.02 -2.08
N GLN A 77 10.73 -0.54 -3.17
CA GLN A 77 9.92 -0.96 -4.33
C GLN A 77 8.94 -2.08 -3.96
N SER A 78 9.37 -3.07 -3.19
CA SER A 78 8.52 -4.15 -2.67
C SER A 78 7.39 -3.63 -1.78
N LYS A 79 7.65 -2.64 -0.92
CA LYS A 79 6.61 -1.98 -0.10
C LYS A 79 5.57 -1.25 -0.97
N VAL A 80 6.03 -0.53 -2.00
CA VAL A 80 5.14 0.16 -2.97
C VAL A 80 4.33 -0.82 -3.82
N GLN A 81 4.87 -2.00 -4.13
CA GLN A 81 4.15 -3.06 -4.85
C GLN A 81 3.19 -3.87 -3.96
N SER A 82 3.33 -3.81 -2.64
CA SER A 82 2.44 -4.53 -1.74
C SER A 82 1.05 -3.88 -1.71
N GLN A 83 0.00 -4.69 -1.80
CA GLN A 83 -1.40 -4.23 -1.88
C GLN A 83 -1.84 -3.35 -0.70
N VAL A 84 -1.08 -3.30 0.39
CA VAL A 84 -1.31 -2.43 1.54
C VAL A 84 -1.37 -0.95 1.14
N LEU A 85 -0.53 -0.48 0.21
CA LEU A 85 -0.62 0.91 -0.26
C LEU A 85 -1.86 1.14 -1.13
N TYR A 86 -2.27 0.17 -1.94
CA TYR A 86 -3.50 0.26 -2.74
C TYR A 86 -4.76 0.23 -1.84
N LYS A 87 -4.78 -0.61 -0.79
CA LYS A 87 -5.85 -0.64 0.22
C LYS A 87 -5.82 0.61 1.12
N GLU A 88 -4.66 1.12 1.55
CA GLU A 88 -4.56 2.38 2.32
C GLU A 88 -5.04 3.57 1.48
N GLU A 89 -4.56 3.74 0.25
CA GLU A 89 -4.93 4.86 -0.61
C GLU A 89 -6.41 4.80 -1.01
N PHE A 90 -6.95 3.60 -1.24
CA PHE A 90 -8.38 3.36 -1.38
C PHE A 90 -9.17 3.75 -0.12
N GLU A 91 -8.83 3.26 1.07
CA GLU A 91 -9.54 3.55 2.33
C GLU A 91 -9.48 5.04 2.72
N LYS A 92 -8.30 5.65 2.57
CA LYS A 92 -8.01 7.08 2.78
C LYS A 92 -8.75 7.98 1.78
N ASN A 93 -9.26 7.41 0.69
CA ASN A 93 -10.15 8.03 -0.29
C ASN A 93 -11.60 7.49 -0.25
N LYS A 94 -11.90 6.50 0.60
CA LYS A 94 -13.24 5.90 0.81
C LYS A 94 -14.06 6.66 1.84
N GLY A 95 -13.39 7.34 2.78
CA GLY A 95 -14.00 8.30 3.73
C GLY A 95 -14.03 9.75 3.24
N LYS A 96 -13.21 10.12 2.24
CA LYS A 96 -13.30 11.41 1.56
C LYS A 96 -14.35 11.30 0.47
N GLY A 97 -15.52 11.87 0.71
CA GLY A 97 -16.64 11.82 -0.24
C GLY A 97 -16.24 12.34 -1.64
N PHE A 98 -16.94 11.85 -2.66
CA PHE A 98 -16.77 12.19 -4.08
C PHE A 98 -17.03 13.69 -4.35
N SER A 99 -16.07 14.52 -3.96
CA SER A 99 -15.90 15.87 -4.45
C SER A 99 -14.89 15.82 -5.59
N VAL A 100 -15.35 16.20 -6.78
CA VAL A 100 -14.58 16.26 -8.02
C VAL A 100 -13.21 16.89 -7.79
N VAL A 101 -12.18 16.38 -8.47
CA VAL A 101 -10.82 16.94 -8.48
C VAL A 101 -10.84 18.36 -9.06
N ALA A 102 -11.13 19.33 -8.19
CA ALA A 102 -11.57 20.67 -8.57
C ALA A 102 -10.49 21.48 -9.31
N ASP A 103 -9.23 21.23 -8.99
CA ASP A 103 -8.08 22.01 -9.44
C ASP A 103 -7.10 21.20 -10.32
N THR A 104 -7.62 20.31 -11.17
CA THR A 104 -6.88 20.00 -12.40
C THR A 104 -6.89 21.24 -13.31
N PRO A 105 -5.72 21.69 -13.80
CA PRO A 105 -5.65 22.89 -14.66
C PRO A 105 -6.42 22.71 -15.98
N GLU A 106 -6.66 21.47 -16.41
CA GLU A 106 -7.52 21.16 -17.56
C GLU A 106 -8.99 21.49 -17.30
N LEU A 107 -9.55 21.06 -16.16
CA LEU A 107 -10.95 21.32 -15.82
C LEU A 107 -11.21 22.82 -15.61
N GLN A 108 -10.25 23.55 -15.03
CA GLN A 108 -10.31 25.01 -14.95
C GLN A 108 -10.30 25.69 -16.34
N ARG A 109 -9.56 25.16 -17.33
CA ARG A 109 -9.56 25.69 -18.71
C ARG A 109 -10.89 25.43 -19.40
N ILE A 110 -11.42 24.21 -19.30
CA ILE A 110 -12.71 23.83 -19.87
C ILE A 110 -13.83 24.72 -19.29
N LYS A 111 -13.90 24.85 -17.96
CA LYS A 111 -14.92 25.67 -17.31
C LYS A 111 -14.85 27.15 -17.71
N LYS A 112 -13.66 27.77 -17.72
CA LYS A 112 -13.50 29.18 -18.14
C LYS A 112 -13.95 29.40 -19.59
N THR A 113 -13.66 28.44 -20.47
CA THR A 113 -14.11 28.49 -21.88
C THR A 113 -15.63 28.35 -21.98
N GLN A 114 -16.24 27.45 -21.20
CA GLN A 114 -17.69 27.26 -21.13
C GLN A 114 -18.41 28.51 -20.58
N ASP A 115 -17.89 29.11 -19.51
CA ASP A 115 -18.42 30.33 -18.89
C ASP A 115 -18.28 31.57 -19.82
N GLN A 116 -17.30 31.58 -20.73
CA GLN A 116 -17.19 32.60 -21.77
C GLN A 116 -18.20 32.36 -22.90
N ILE A 117 -18.34 31.13 -23.39
CA ILE A 117 -19.31 30.77 -24.43
C ILE A 117 -20.75 31.05 -23.97
N SER A 118 -21.09 30.74 -22.72
CA SER A 118 -22.44 30.98 -22.18
C SER A 118 -22.76 32.47 -22.06
N ASN A 119 -21.83 33.29 -21.56
CA ASN A 119 -22.02 34.74 -21.45
C ASN A 119 -22.12 35.42 -22.83
N ILE A 120 -21.30 35.01 -23.81
CA ILE A 120 -21.41 35.51 -25.20
C ILE A 120 -22.78 35.16 -25.77
N LYS A 121 -23.22 33.90 -25.62
CA LYS A 121 -24.53 33.46 -26.11
C LYS A 121 -25.68 34.24 -25.45
N TYR A 122 -25.63 34.45 -24.12
CA TYR A 122 -26.69 35.16 -23.40
C TYR A 122 -26.81 36.62 -23.85
N HIS A 123 -25.69 37.30 -24.11
CA HIS A 123 -25.71 38.65 -24.66
C HIS A 123 -26.09 38.69 -26.15
N GLU A 124 -25.70 37.69 -26.96
CA GLU A 124 -26.15 37.58 -28.35
C GLU A 124 -27.68 37.41 -28.42
N GLU A 125 -28.26 36.49 -27.63
CA GLU A 125 -29.71 36.29 -27.57
C GLU A 125 -30.45 37.52 -26.99
N PHE A 126 -29.83 38.26 -26.07
CA PHE A 126 -30.37 39.50 -25.51
C PHE A 126 -30.39 40.66 -26.53
N ASP A 127 -29.28 40.98 -27.20
CA ASP A 127 -29.30 42.05 -28.23
C ASP A 127 -30.14 41.64 -29.46
N LYS A 128 -30.21 40.35 -29.79
CA LYS A 128 -31.05 39.84 -30.90
C LYS A 128 -32.55 39.89 -30.59
N SER A 129 -32.95 39.66 -29.34
CA SER A 129 -34.34 39.88 -28.90
C SER A 129 -34.66 41.38 -28.75
N ARG A 130 -33.69 42.21 -28.36
CA ARG A 130 -33.83 43.68 -28.32
C ARG A 130 -34.01 44.32 -29.71
N MET A 131 -33.68 43.60 -30.79
CA MET A 131 -33.92 43.99 -32.18
C MET A 131 -35.27 43.49 -32.75
N ALA A 132 -36.11 42.84 -31.94
CA ALA A 132 -37.41 42.28 -32.37
C ALA A 132 -38.52 42.61 -31.36
N GLY A 133 -39.16 43.77 -31.51
CA GLY A 133 -40.29 44.19 -30.67
C GLY A 133 -41.64 44.10 -31.38
N ASP A 134 -42.69 43.72 -30.65
CA ASP A 134 -43.96 44.48 -30.49
C ASP A 134 -44.86 43.82 -29.42
N ALA A 135 -45.97 44.46 -28.98
CA ALA A 135 -46.59 44.18 -27.66
C ALA A 135 -48.17 44.17 -27.62
N PRO A 136 -48.89 44.10 -26.45
CA PRO A 136 -50.03 43.18 -26.26
C PRO A 136 -51.39 43.85 -25.86
N PRO A 137 -52.48 43.07 -25.72
CA PRO A 137 -52.94 42.55 -24.40
C PRO A 137 -53.32 41.03 -24.51
N ALA A 138 -54.24 40.36 -23.80
CA ALA A 138 -55.30 40.63 -22.80
C ALA A 138 -55.76 39.28 -22.14
N GLU A 139 -56.47 39.16 -21.01
CA GLU A 139 -56.65 40.04 -19.84
C GLU A 139 -57.29 39.30 -18.61
N THR A 140 -57.27 39.97 -17.44
CA THR A 140 -58.12 39.85 -16.23
C THR A 140 -58.64 38.50 -15.66
N ASN A 141 -58.03 38.10 -14.51
CA ASN A 141 -58.61 37.95 -13.15
C ASN A 141 -59.79 36.95 -12.86
N ALA A 142 -59.96 36.38 -11.65
CA ALA A 142 -59.43 36.72 -10.32
C ALA A 142 -59.33 35.54 -9.30
N ALA A 143 -58.72 35.85 -8.14
CA ALA A 143 -59.01 35.36 -6.77
C ALA A 143 -58.27 34.15 -6.13
N TYR A 144 -57.69 34.46 -4.95
CA TYR A 144 -57.31 33.63 -3.79
C TYR A 144 -56.11 32.64 -3.83
N GLN A 145 -55.52 32.47 -2.64
CA GLN A 145 -54.27 31.75 -2.32
C GLN A 145 -54.55 30.55 -1.38
N PRO A 146 -53.55 29.76 -0.97
CA PRO A 146 -52.74 28.89 -1.82
C PRO A 146 -52.79 27.42 -1.31
N SER A 147 -53.30 26.49 -2.10
CA SER A 147 -53.35 25.05 -1.74
C SER A 147 -52.20 24.26 -2.39
N SER A 148 -51.40 23.59 -1.56
CA SER A 148 -50.23 22.82 -2.00
C SER A 148 -50.59 21.50 -2.70
N PRO A 149 -50.05 21.21 -3.90
CA PRO A 149 -49.95 19.87 -4.45
C PRO A 149 -48.56 19.27 -4.19
N GLN A 150 -48.47 17.93 -4.15
CA GLN A 150 -47.27 17.19 -3.77
C GLN A 150 -46.11 17.32 -4.76
N SER A 151 -44.89 17.28 -4.24
CA SER A 151 -43.74 16.73 -4.97
C SER A 151 -42.98 15.76 -4.05
N TYR A 152 -42.44 14.70 -4.63
CA TYR A 152 -41.96 13.53 -3.91
C TYR A 152 -40.65 13.81 -3.17
N ASN A 153 -40.57 13.43 -1.89
CA ASN A 153 -39.30 13.32 -1.17
C ASN A 153 -39.21 11.96 -0.47
N TYR A 154 -38.01 11.39 -0.50
CA TYR A 154 -37.75 9.99 -0.21
C TYR A 154 -37.25 9.83 1.23
N ASP A 155 -37.92 8.97 2.00
CA ASP A 155 -37.46 8.59 3.34
C ASP A 155 -36.15 7.78 3.24
N PRO A 156 -35.06 8.21 3.91
CA PRO A 156 -33.73 7.60 3.73
C PRO A 156 -33.61 6.24 4.42
N GLN A 157 -34.15 5.20 3.76
CA GLN A 157 -33.92 3.80 4.12
C GLN A 157 -32.41 3.50 4.24
N PRO A 158 -31.99 2.65 5.20
CA PRO A 158 -30.59 2.26 5.32
C PRO A 158 -30.13 1.51 4.06
N VAL A 159 -28.99 1.91 3.50
CA VAL A 159 -28.42 1.37 2.26
C VAL A 159 -27.83 -0.03 2.45
N ARG A 160 -28.73 -1.01 2.61
CA ARG A 160 -28.45 -2.43 2.45
C ARG A 160 -27.89 -2.69 1.05
N SER A 161 -26.67 -3.21 0.97
CA SER A 161 -25.98 -3.53 -0.29
C SER A 161 -26.77 -4.56 -1.10
N ALA A 162 -27.52 -4.08 -2.10
CA ALA A 162 -28.22 -4.90 -3.06
C ALA A 162 -27.71 -4.55 -4.46
N ALA A 163 -26.68 -5.26 -4.90
CA ALA A 163 -26.43 -5.38 -6.33
C ALA A 163 -27.71 -5.96 -6.98
N ALA A 164 -28.09 -5.46 -8.15
CA ALA A 164 -29.23 -6.02 -8.88
C ALA A 164 -28.98 -7.51 -9.14
N PRO A 165 -30.02 -8.37 -9.16
CA PRO A 165 -29.85 -9.72 -9.67
C PRO A 165 -29.33 -9.61 -11.11
N PRO A 166 -28.17 -10.20 -11.43
CA PRO A 166 -27.61 -10.10 -12.76
C PRO A 166 -28.58 -10.73 -13.79
N PRO A 167 -28.56 -10.27 -15.06
CA PRO A 167 -29.40 -10.86 -16.08
C PRO A 167 -29.12 -12.37 -16.17
N PRO A 168 -30.15 -13.22 -16.37
CA PRO A 168 -30.01 -14.67 -16.38
C PRO A 168 -29.11 -15.11 -17.55
N SER A 169 -27.82 -15.20 -17.27
CA SER A 169 -26.75 -15.47 -18.22
C SER A 169 -26.76 -16.96 -18.53
N GLY A 170 -27.64 -17.33 -19.46
CA GLY A 170 -28.22 -18.66 -19.56
C GLY A 170 -27.21 -19.80 -19.65
N GLY A 171 -27.20 -20.64 -18.62
CA GLY A 171 -26.80 -22.05 -18.71
C GLY A 171 -25.34 -22.39 -19.02
N LYS A 172 -24.46 -21.40 -19.18
CA LYS A 172 -23.03 -21.65 -19.41
C LYS A 172 -22.42 -22.33 -18.18
N ARG A 173 -22.06 -23.61 -18.34
CA ARG A 173 -21.33 -24.38 -17.34
C ARG A 173 -19.86 -24.36 -17.67
N TYR A 174 -19.03 -24.40 -16.64
CA TYR A 174 -17.59 -24.55 -16.78
C TYR A 174 -17.13 -25.69 -15.89
N LYS A 175 -16.02 -26.33 -16.23
CA LYS A 175 -15.37 -27.38 -15.46
C LYS A 175 -14.00 -26.87 -15.04
N ALA A 176 -13.66 -26.97 -13.76
CA ALA A 176 -12.30 -26.77 -13.29
C ALA A 176 -11.34 -27.76 -13.95
N ILE A 177 -10.18 -27.24 -14.37
CA ILE A 177 -9.05 -28.02 -14.93
C ILE A 177 -7.84 -28.06 -13.98
N TYR A 178 -7.89 -27.30 -12.88
CA TYR A 178 -6.89 -27.25 -11.82
C TYR A 178 -7.57 -26.97 -10.46
N ASP A 179 -6.92 -27.38 -9.37
CA ASP A 179 -7.31 -26.97 -8.02
C ASP A 179 -7.09 -25.46 -7.80
N TYR A 180 -8.01 -24.80 -7.09
CA TYR A 180 -7.88 -23.41 -6.68
C TYR A 180 -8.33 -23.20 -5.22
N ALA A 181 -7.54 -22.48 -4.44
CA ALA A 181 -7.86 -22.06 -3.09
C ALA A 181 -8.04 -20.54 -3.04
N ALA A 182 -9.18 -20.10 -2.51
CA ALA A 182 -9.53 -18.69 -2.38
C ALA A 182 -8.53 -17.96 -1.47
N ALA A 183 -8.05 -16.79 -1.92
CA ALA A 183 -7.09 -15.96 -1.19
C ALA A 183 -7.76 -14.91 -0.28
N ASP A 184 -8.86 -14.31 -0.73
CA ASP A 184 -9.70 -13.33 -0.03
C ASP A 184 -11.16 -13.84 0.12
N GLU A 185 -11.99 -13.15 0.90
CA GLU A 185 -13.36 -13.61 1.27
C GLU A 185 -14.39 -13.60 0.11
N ASP A 186 -14.11 -12.88 -0.97
CA ASP A 186 -14.94 -12.78 -2.17
C ASP A 186 -14.58 -13.78 -3.28
N GLU A 187 -13.51 -14.57 -3.11
CA GLU A 187 -13.12 -15.65 -4.01
C GLU A 187 -13.78 -17.01 -3.64
N VAL A 188 -13.81 -17.95 -4.59
CA VAL A 188 -14.35 -19.31 -4.37
C VAL A 188 -13.32 -20.42 -4.63
N SER A 189 -13.17 -21.33 -3.66
CA SER A 189 -12.26 -22.49 -3.78
C SER A 189 -12.94 -23.69 -4.46
N PHE A 190 -12.23 -24.36 -5.35
CA PHE A 190 -12.66 -25.53 -6.11
C PHE A 190 -11.50 -26.51 -6.35
N ALA A 191 -11.83 -27.74 -6.72
CA ALA A 191 -10.88 -28.79 -7.11
C ALA A 191 -10.95 -29.06 -8.62
N ASP A 192 -9.93 -29.68 -9.22
CA ASP A 192 -10.03 -30.23 -10.59
C ASP A 192 -11.28 -31.11 -10.71
N GLY A 193 -12.03 -30.93 -11.80
CA GLY A 193 -13.30 -31.61 -12.01
C GLY A 193 -14.55 -30.94 -11.44
N ASP A 194 -14.44 -29.93 -10.56
CA ASP A 194 -15.62 -29.21 -10.07
C ASP A 194 -16.35 -28.47 -11.20
N VAL A 195 -17.68 -28.55 -11.20
CA VAL A 195 -18.54 -27.80 -12.11
C VAL A 195 -18.86 -26.42 -11.52
N ILE A 196 -18.73 -25.38 -12.34
CA ILE A 196 -19.10 -24.01 -12.03
C ILE A 196 -20.38 -23.64 -12.79
N LEU A 197 -21.33 -23.05 -12.06
CA LEU A 197 -22.66 -22.61 -12.50
C LEU A 197 -22.79 -21.08 -12.35
N ASP A 198 -23.88 -20.51 -12.87
CA ASP A 198 -24.22 -19.07 -12.79
C ASP A 198 -23.12 -18.11 -13.29
N VAL A 199 -22.25 -18.59 -14.20
CA VAL A 199 -20.98 -17.93 -14.52
C VAL A 199 -21.16 -16.63 -15.30
N GLN A 200 -20.57 -15.57 -14.78
CA GLN A 200 -20.49 -14.24 -15.38
C GLN A 200 -19.02 -13.88 -15.56
N GLN A 201 -18.62 -13.61 -16.79
CA GLN A 201 -17.29 -13.11 -17.09
C GLN A 201 -17.20 -11.63 -16.71
N ILE A 202 -16.23 -11.27 -15.86
CA ILE A 202 -16.02 -9.88 -15.42
C ILE A 202 -14.98 -9.22 -16.34
N ASP A 203 -13.84 -9.88 -16.51
CA ASP A 203 -12.75 -9.45 -17.39
C ASP A 203 -12.05 -10.66 -18.04
N GLU A 204 -10.85 -10.46 -18.60
CA GLU A 204 -10.08 -11.52 -19.27
C GLU A 204 -9.37 -12.46 -18.27
N GLY A 205 -9.15 -12.02 -17.04
CA GLY A 205 -8.50 -12.79 -15.98
C GLY A 205 -9.46 -13.43 -14.97
N TRP A 206 -10.64 -12.85 -14.74
CA TRP A 206 -11.58 -13.23 -13.69
C TRP A 206 -13.03 -13.41 -14.16
N MET A 207 -13.69 -14.41 -13.56
CA MET A 207 -15.12 -14.65 -13.65
C MET A 207 -15.73 -14.71 -12.24
N PHE A 208 -17.03 -14.46 -12.13
CA PHE A 208 -17.83 -14.79 -10.97
C PHE A 208 -18.63 -16.08 -11.26
N GLY A 209 -18.74 -16.99 -10.30
CA GLY A 209 -19.50 -18.22 -10.48
C GLY A 209 -19.77 -18.99 -9.18
N ARG A 210 -20.62 -20.01 -9.26
CA ARG A 210 -21.02 -20.90 -8.16
C ARG A 210 -20.42 -22.30 -8.36
N VAL A 211 -19.66 -22.80 -7.40
CA VAL A 211 -19.17 -24.19 -7.40
C VAL A 211 -20.30 -25.14 -7.02
N GLU A 212 -20.66 -26.08 -7.90
CA GLU A 212 -21.78 -27.03 -7.70
C GLU A 212 -21.56 -27.89 -6.43
N ARG A 213 -20.34 -28.41 -6.23
CA ARG A 213 -19.98 -29.28 -5.08
C ARG A 213 -20.12 -28.59 -3.71
N THR A 214 -19.90 -27.28 -3.62
CA THR A 214 -19.88 -26.56 -2.33
C THR A 214 -21.03 -25.58 -2.14
N GLY A 215 -21.78 -25.26 -3.20
CA GLY A 215 -22.81 -24.23 -3.24
C GLY A 215 -22.30 -22.79 -3.11
N LYS A 216 -21.00 -22.60 -2.78
CA LYS A 216 -20.37 -21.29 -2.65
C LYS A 216 -20.30 -20.58 -4.00
N GLN A 217 -20.41 -19.26 -3.95
CA GLN A 217 -20.29 -18.37 -5.10
C GLN A 217 -19.26 -17.27 -4.78
N GLY A 218 -18.48 -16.87 -5.78
CA GLY A 218 -17.39 -15.91 -5.62
C GLY A 218 -16.63 -15.71 -6.93
N MET A 219 -15.54 -14.94 -6.86
CA MET A 219 -14.60 -14.76 -7.96
C MET A 219 -13.69 -15.99 -8.13
N LEU A 220 -13.35 -16.30 -9.38
CA LEU A 220 -12.45 -17.38 -9.78
C LEU A 220 -11.65 -16.97 -11.03
N PRO A 221 -10.38 -17.40 -11.16
CA PRO A 221 -9.58 -17.07 -12.33
C PRO A 221 -10.04 -17.81 -13.58
N SER A 222 -10.27 -17.08 -14.67
CA SER A 222 -10.76 -17.61 -15.97
C SER A 222 -9.88 -18.74 -16.51
N ASN A 223 -8.56 -18.66 -16.30
CA ASN A 223 -7.59 -19.63 -16.80
C ASN A 223 -7.59 -21.00 -16.08
N TYR A 224 -8.39 -21.16 -15.01
CA TYR A 224 -8.46 -22.40 -14.21
C TYR A 224 -9.70 -23.24 -14.52
N VAL A 225 -10.58 -22.78 -15.42
CA VAL A 225 -11.83 -23.46 -15.78
C VAL A 225 -12.08 -23.40 -17.29
N GLU A 226 -12.62 -24.48 -17.87
CA GLU A 226 -12.95 -24.61 -19.29
C GLU A 226 -14.47 -24.72 -19.50
N ALA A 227 -15.02 -24.19 -20.58
CA ALA A 227 -16.46 -24.27 -20.87
C ALA A 227 -16.88 -25.68 -21.30
N ILE A 228 -18.06 -26.15 -20.85
CA ILE A 228 -18.62 -27.48 -21.14
C ILE A 228 -20.08 -27.45 -21.61
#